data_AF-A0A4Y6UVD5-F1
#
_entry.id   AF-A0A4Y6UVD5-F1
#
_cell.length_a   1.000
_cell.length_b   1.000
_cell.length_c   1.000
_cell.angle_alpha   90.00
_cell.angle_beta   90.00
_cell.angle_gamma   90.00
#
_symmetry.space_group_name_H-M   'P 1'
#
loop_
_entity.id
_entity.type
_entity.pdbx_description
1 polymer ?
#
loop_
_entity_poly.entity_id
_entity_poly.type
_entity_poly.pdbx_seq_one_letter_code
_entity_poly.pdbx_strand_id
1 'polypeptide(L)'
;MTQERAEGSSLGKENGLDPEKRNGAEKPDHSGNGSGKSGRSGEDADKRSPGTARDADGRTEEEFLAAYDVGDYERPSVAADMVIFTVAGDKEANYRKLPKRSLRVLLIRRGGHPYLGSWALPGGFVRPNETADQAAARELREETGVDRVYLEQLHTFSDVGRDPRTWVMSCAYMALVDSRGLDVRAGDDADRAAWFELTYRLQGDSRERLGGGVVHTRRYELRLTSFGAGSGEAEARRGNGADGTESTDEADAIELTAIVERRLTRTNGASTDEYRIADNDGLAFDHAKMIAMAIERLRMRVERDELALHLMPERFTLTQLQQVYEAILDRELLKAAFRRKAEPLVEKTDEYTEHAGHRPSRLYRRSREEWGDYR
;
A
#
# COMPACT_ATOMS: atom_id res chain seq x y z
N MET A 1 39.05 -5.83 -42.97
CA MET A 1 40.50 -6.13 -43.04
C MET A 1 41.11 -5.51 -41.79
N THR A 2 41.77 -6.21 -40.86
CA THR A 2 42.06 -7.67 -40.74
C THR A 2 42.50 -7.90 -39.26
N GLN A 3 42.11 -8.98 -38.54
CA GLN A 3 42.93 -10.18 -38.20
C GLN A 3 44.46 -9.98 -38.32
N GLU A 4 45.38 -10.43 -37.44
CA GLU A 4 45.44 -11.30 -36.23
C GLU A 4 46.73 -10.88 -35.43
N ARG A 5 47.17 -11.34 -34.24
CA ARG A 5 46.97 -12.48 -33.29
C ARG A 5 47.18 -11.96 -31.84
N ALA A 6 46.99 -12.64 -30.70
CA ALA A 6 46.82 -14.06 -30.28
C ALA A 6 48.09 -14.94 -30.10
N GLU A 7 48.67 -14.88 -28.88
CA GLU A 7 49.49 -15.85 -28.10
C GLU A 7 49.56 -15.25 -26.67
N GLY A 8 49.68 -15.90 -25.49
CA GLY A 8 50.28 -17.17 -25.01
C GLY A 8 51.16 -16.78 -23.78
N SER A 9 51.33 -17.51 -22.66
CA SER A 9 50.89 -18.85 -22.19
C SER A 9 51.11 -18.99 -20.64
N SER A 10 50.89 -20.20 -20.09
CA SER A 10 51.10 -20.70 -18.70
C SER A 10 50.04 -20.30 -17.64
N LEU A 11 49.38 -21.17 -16.86
CA LEU A 11 49.54 -22.56 -16.35
C LEU A 11 50.15 -22.73 -14.94
N GLY A 12 49.40 -23.50 -14.12
CA GLY A 12 49.59 -23.93 -12.73
C GLY A 12 48.19 -24.24 -12.16
N LYS A 13 47.69 -25.47 -11.90
CA LYS A 13 48.21 -26.67 -11.19
C LYS A 13 48.56 -26.38 -9.72
N GLU A 14 48.09 -27.14 -8.71
CA GLU A 14 47.14 -28.29 -8.69
C GLU A 14 46.56 -28.51 -7.25
N ASN A 15 45.87 -29.63 -7.00
CA ASN A 15 45.24 -30.10 -5.74
C ASN A 15 43.88 -29.44 -5.39
N GLY A 16 42.79 -30.17 -5.08
CA GLY A 16 42.54 -31.63 -5.12
C GLY A 16 42.35 -32.28 -3.75
N LEU A 17 41.09 -32.51 -3.32
CA LEU A 17 40.69 -33.36 -2.19
C LEU A 17 39.33 -34.05 -2.49
N ASP A 18 39.09 -35.19 -1.85
CA ASP A 18 38.08 -36.21 -2.23
C ASP A 18 36.68 -36.04 -1.59
N PRO A 19 35.59 -36.52 -2.22
CA PRO A 19 34.24 -36.45 -1.68
C PRO A 19 33.71 -37.80 -1.15
N GLU A 20 34.15 -38.23 0.03
CA GLU A 20 33.55 -39.39 0.75
C GLU A 20 33.02 -39.05 2.15
N LYS A 21 31.68 -39.08 2.28
CA LYS A 21 30.99 -39.99 3.21
C LYS A 21 29.48 -40.03 2.97
N ARG A 22 28.98 -41.20 2.59
CA ARG A 22 27.54 -41.52 2.57
C ARG A 22 27.11 -42.08 3.92
N ASN A 23 25.92 -41.71 4.35
CA ASN A 23 24.97 -42.50 5.14
C ASN A 23 23.59 -41.84 4.92
N GLY A 24 22.46 -42.55 4.87
CA GLY A 24 22.28 -43.98 5.06
C GLY A 24 20.92 -44.25 5.67
N ALA A 25 19.84 -44.05 4.90
CA ALA A 25 18.46 -44.25 5.35
C ALA A 25 17.67 -45.00 4.27
N GLU A 26 17.28 -46.24 4.59
CA GLU A 26 16.63 -47.15 3.65
C GLU A 26 15.10 -46.96 3.64
N LYS A 27 14.47 -47.24 2.50
CA LYS A 27 13.02 -47.48 2.43
C LYS A 27 12.76 -48.98 2.49
N PRO A 28 11.90 -49.49 3.38
CA PRO A 28 11.32 -50.81 3.24
C PRO A 28 10.19 -50.76 2.18
N ASP A 29 10.27 -51.66 1.20
CA ASP A 29 9.20 -51.93 0.23
C ASP A 29 8.82 -53.41 0.37
N HIS A 30 7.55 -53.71 0.67
CA HIS A 30 7.07 -55.08 0.84
C HIS A 30 5.59 -55.21 0.45
N SER A 31 5.34 -56.12 -0.49
CA SER A 31 4.00 -56.53 -0.91
C SER A 31 3.57 -57.80 -0.17
N GLY A 32 2.28 -57.89 0.19
CA GLY A 32 1.71 -59.04 0.89
C GLY A 32 0.20 -59.08 0.72
N ASN A 33 -0.34 -60.26 0.41
CA ASN A 33 -1.75 -60.46 0.05
C ASN A 33 -2.45 -61.35 1.08
N GLY A 34 -3.70 -61.03 1.46
CA GLY A 34 -4.47 -61.82 2.41
C GLY A 34 -5.88 -61.27 2.63
N SER A 35 -6.91 -62.09 2.38
CA SER A 35 -8.31 -61.72 2.51
C SER A 35 -8.97 -62.35 3.74
N GLY A 36 -9.78 -61.58 4.47
CA GLY A 36 -10.54 -62.02 5.64
C GLY A 36 -11.71 -61.09 5.94
N LYS A 37 -12.84 -61.64 6.38
CA LYS A 37 -14.09 -60.89 6.66
C LYS A 37 -14.42 -60.86 8.16
N SER A 38 -15.25 -59.87 8.51
CA SER A 38 -16.15 -59.79 9.67
C SER A 38 -15.61 -59.22 10.99
N GLY A 39 -16.53 -58.64 11.78
CA GLY A 39 -16.27 -58.01 13.08
C GLY A 39 -16.75 -56.55 13.15
N ARG A 40 -17.72 -56.25 14.02
CA ARG A 40 -18.04 -54.89 14.48
C ARG A 40 -17.46 -54.71 15.89
N SER A 41 -16.77 -53.59 16.14
CA SER A 41 -16.89 -52.76 17.36
C SER A 41 -15.75 -51.72 17.43
N GLY A 42 -15.88 -50.74 18.31
CA GLY A 42 -14.77 -49.85 18.72
C GLY A 42 -14.74 -48.48 18.03
N GLU A 43 -15.20 -47.45 18.75
CA GLU A 43 -14.86 -46.05 18.48
C GLU A 43 -13.59 -45.66 19.25
N ASP A 44 -12.41 -46.03 18.76
CA ASP A 44 -11.14 -45.51 19.31
C ASP A 44 -10.70 -44.23 18.58
N ALA A 45 -11.49 -43.18 18.77
CA ALA A 45 -11.04 -41.82 18.52
C ALA A 45 -10.03 -41.43 19.60
N ASP A 46 -8.74 -41.45 19.25
CA ASP A 46 -7.61 -41.18 20.14
C ASP A 46 -7.66 -39.78 20.79
N LYS A 47 -8.35 -39.69 21.94
CA LYS A 47 -8.45 -38.51 22.78
C LYS A 47 -7.20 -38.34 23.64
N ARG A 48 -6.04 -38.15 23.01
CA ARG A 48 -4.84 -37.65 23.68
C ARG A 48 -5.14 -36.28 24.31
N SER A 49 -5.16 -36.23 25.64
CA SER A 49 -5.24 -34.98 26.40
C SER A 49 -4.06 -34.08 26.03
N PRO A 50 -4.25 -32.75 25.84
CA PRO A 50 -3.19 -31.87 25.32
C PRO A 50 -1.85 -31.99 26.05
N GLY A 51 -1.87 -32.09 27.38
CA GLY A 51 -0.67 -32.23 28.22
C GLY A 51 0.07 -33.58 28.17
N THR A 52 -0.25 -34.50 27.24
CA THR A 52 0.52 -35.74 27.04
C THR A 52 1.26 -35.81 25.70
N ALA A 53 1.12 -34.80 24.84
CA ALA A 53 1.96 -34.67 23.66
C ALA A 53 3.41 -34.33 24.07
N ARG A 54 4.38 -34.89 23.34
CA ARG A 54 5.81 -34.57 23.47
C ARG A 54 6.44 -34.33 22.10
N ASP A 55 7.45 -33.47 22.04
CA ASP A 55 8.21 -33.14 20.84
C ASP A 55 9.17 -34.29 20.42
N ALA A 56 9.97 -34.07 19.37
CA ALA A 56 10.93 -35.04 18.86
C ALA A 56 12.12 -35.29 19.82
N ASP A 57 12.43 -34.33 20.70
CA ASP A 57 13.44 -34.46 21.76
C ASP A 57 12.85 -35.05 23.05
N GLY A 58 11.53 -35.29 23.06
CA GLY A 58 10.78 -35.84 24.19
C GLY A 58 10.33 -34.82 25.24
N ARG A 59 10.36 -33.51 24.97
CA ARG A 59 9.84 -32.46 25.88
C ARG A 59 8.32 -32.29 25.79
N THR A 60 7.65 -31.86 26.85
CA THR A 60 6.30 -31.25 26.76
C THR A 60 6.38 -29.84 26.15
N GLU A 61 5.23 -29.28 25.77
CA GLU A 61 5.12 -27.88 25.32
C GLU A 61 5.60 -26.89 26.39
N GLU A 62 5.32 -27.14 27.67
CA GLU A 62 5.79 -26.32 28.80
C GLU A 62 7.33 -26.44 28.99
N GLU A 63 7.87 -27.66 28.93
CA GLU A 63 9.31 -27.93 28.99
C GLU A 63 10.07 -27.30 27.80
N PHE A 64 9.44 -27.26 26.61
CA PHE A 64 9.97 -26.59 25.41
C PHE A 64 9.96 -25.07 25.56
N LEU A 65 8.80 -24.47 25.88
CA LEU A 65 8.65 -23.02 25.98
C LEU A 65 9.51 -22.41 27.10
N ALA A 66 9.71 -23.12 28.22
CA ALA A 66 10.60 -22.70 29.29
C ALA A 66 12.10 -22.78 28.94
N ALA A 67 12.47 -23.53 27.89
CA ALA A 67 13.85 -23.72 27.43
C ALA A 67 14.17 -23.01 26.10
N TYR A 68 13.21 -22.31 25.50
CA TYR A 68 13.34 -21.69 24.19
C TYR A 68 14.19 -20.40 24.24
N ASP A 69 15.32 -20.37 23.52
CA ASP A 69 16.12 -19.15 23.40
C ASP A 69 15.55 -18.23 22.31
N VAL A 70 15.18 -17.02 22.73
CA VAL A 70 14.72 -15.94 21.86
C VAL A 70 15.80 -15.53 20.84
N GLY A 71 17.08 -15.74 21.16
CA GLY A 71 18.26 -15.43 20.35
C GLY A 71 18.62 -16.45 19.27
N ASP A 72 17.98 -17.62 19.19
CA ASP A 72 18.30 -18.68 18.19
C ASP A 72 18.21 -18.21 16.73
N TYR A 73 17.46 -17.13 16.46
CA TYR A 73 17.28 -16.54 15.15
C TYR A 73 17.41 -15.01 15.23
N GLU A 74 18.15 -14.42 14.29
CA GLU A 74 18.12 -12.98 14.04
C GLU A 74 16.70 -12.54 13.64
N ARG A 75 16.30 -11.32 14.02
CA ARG A 75 14.92 -10.82 13.89
C ARG A 75 14.89 -9.48 13.16
N PRO A 76 14.00 -9.28 12.17
CA PRO A 76 13.80 -7.98 11.56
C PRO A 76 13.15 -7.01 12.55
N SER A 77 13.42 -5.72 12.42
CA SER A 77 12.48 -4.71 12.91
C SER A 77 11.25 -4.69 11.99
N VAL A 78 10.05 -4.59 12.56
CA VAL A 78 8.80 -4.54 11.77
C VAL A 78 8.19 -3.15 11.85
N ALA A 79 7.94 -2.56 10.68
CA ALA A 79 7.24 -1.28 10.53
C ALA A 79 5.84 -1.49 9.94
N ALA A 80 5.00 -0.46 10.08
CA ALA A 80 3.76 -0.29 9.34
C ALA A 80 3.79 1.08 8.65
N ASP A 81 3.91 1.07 7.31
CA ASP A 81 3.88 2.27 6.45
C ASP A 81 2.53 2.35 5.72
N MET A 82 2.04 3.54 5.39
CA MET A 82 0.67 3.71 4.90
C MET A 82 0.54 4.65 3.71
N VAL A 83 -0.09 4.19 2.63
CA VAL A 83 -0.53 5.06 1.54
C VAL A 83 -1.95 5.56 1.83
N ILE A 84 -2.05 6.75 2.42
CA ILE A 84 -3.34 7.41 2.68
C ILE A 84 -3.75 8.21 1.44
N PHE A 85 -4.87 7.84 0.83
CA PHE A 85 -5.47 8.58 -0.28
C PHE A 85 -6.69 9.41 0.16
N THR A 86 -6.84 10.57 -0.47
CA THR A 86 -8.05 11.39 -0.46
C THR A 86 -8.37 11.87 -1.88
N VAL A 87 -9.60 12.34 -2.12
CA VAL A 87 -9.95 13.03 -3.37
C VAL A 87 -10.60 14.37 -3.06
N ALA A 88 -9.75 15.40 -2.98
CA ALA A 88 -10.13 16.78 -2.79
C ALA A 88 -10.43 17.46 -4.14
N GLY A 89 -10.92 18.70 -4.10
CA GLY A 89 -11.00 19.58 -5.27
C GLY A 89 -10.54 20.98 -4.91
N ASP A 90 -9.94 21.66 -5.87
CA ASP A 90 -9.35 22.99 -5.66
C ASP A 90 -10.43 24.06 -5.48
N LYS A 91 -10.08 25.25 -4.95
CA LYS A 91 -11.01 26.38 -4.87
C LYS A 91 -11.22 27.00 -6.26
N GLU A 92 -12.21 26.50 -7.00
CA GLU A 92 -12.65 27.08 -8.26
C GLU A 92 -13.30 28.46 -8.02
N ALA A 93 -12.58 29.52 -8.41
CA ALA A 93 -13.02 30.91 -8.25
C ALA A 93 -14.28 31.25 -9.06
N ASN A 94 -14.57 30.50 -10.13
CA ASN A 94 -15.80 30.67 -10.89
C ASN A 94 -16.92 29.76 -10.35
N TYR A 95 -17.80 30.32 -9.52
CA TYR A 95 -18.97 29.65 -8.94
C TYR A 95 -19.90 28.90 -9.93
N ARG A 96 -19.75 29.14 -11.25
CA ARG A 96 -20.50 28.44 -12.31
C ARG A 96 -19.85 27.14 -12.80
N LYS A 97 -18.68 26.80 -12.29
CA LYS A 97 -17.97 25.54 -12.54
C LYS A 97 -17.95 24.70 -11.26
N LEU A 98 -18.02 23.38 -11.43
CA LEU A 98 -17.63 22.46 -10.38
C LEU A 98 -16.10 22.40 -10.35
N PRO A 99 -15.46 22.49 -9.18
CA PRO A 99 -14.01 22.35 -9.10
C PRO A 99 -13.56 20.99 -9.64
N LYS A 100 -12.43 20.98 -10.37
CA LYS A 100 -11.73 19.74 -10.71
C LYS A 100 -11.37 19.04 -9.40
N ARG A 101 -11.59 17.73 -9.34
CA ARG A 101 -11.09 16.88 -8.26
C ARG A 101 -9.80 16.20 -8.69
N SER A 102 -8.87 16.04 -7.77
CA SER A 102 -7.66 15.24 -7.97
C SER A 102 -7.45 14.25 -6.85
N LEU A 103 -6.87 13.11 -7.20
CA LEU A 103 -6.40 12.14 -6.21
C LEU A 103 -5.17 12.72 -5.54
N ARG A 104 -5.18 12.75 -4.20
CA ARG A 104 -4.04 13.21 -3.40
C ARG A 104 -3.60 12.13 -2.42
N VAL A 105 -2.31 12.13 -2.11
CA VAL A 105 -1.67 11.26 -1.11
C VAL A 105 -1.07 12.11 0.01
N LEU A 106 -1.17 11.66 1.26
CA LEU A 106 -0.46 12.31 2.38
C LEU A 106 0.98 11.82 2.40
N LEU A 107 1.93 12.75 2.52
CA LEU A 107 3.33 12.48 2.82
C LEU A 107 3.77 13.26 4.06
N ILE A 108 4.78 12.74 4.75
CA ILE A 108 5.51 13.43 5.82
C ILE A 108 6.97 13.69 5.46
N ARG A 109 7.50 14.84 5.85
CA ARG A 109 8.89 15.24 5.66
C ARG A 109 9.73 14.80 6.84
N ARG A 110 10.69 13.91 6.58
CA ARG A 110 11.47 13.24 7.63
C ARG A 110 12.37 14.21 8.37
N GLY A 111 12.07 14.45 9.65
CA GLY A 111 12.89 15.27 10.56
C GLY A 111 14.18 14.61 11.07
N GLY A 112 14.51 13.39 10.63
CA GLY A 112 15.68 12.63 11.12
C GLY A 112 16.19 11.60 10.11
N HIS A 113 17.46 11.18 10.28
CA HIS A 113 18.11 10.18 9.44
C HIS A 113 17.52 8.75 9.61
N PRO A 114 17.66 7.87 8.60
CA PRO A 114 18.13 8.12 7.24
C PRO A 114 17.13 8.98 6.44
N TYR A 115 17.50 9.45 5.25
CA TYR A 115 16.66 10.29 4.38
C TYR A 115 16.14 11.57 5.08
N LEU A 116 17.00 12.26 5.82
CA LEU A 116 16.68 13.55 6.46
C LEU A 116 16.24 14.58 5.41
N GLY A 117 15.10 15.22 5.63
CA GLY A 117 14.53 16.24 4.74
C GLY A 117 13.77 15.71 3.52
N SER A 118 13.89 14.42 3.19
CA SER A 118 13.09 13.72 2.18
C SER A 118 11.64 13.51 2.63
N TRP A 119 10.74 13.34 1.68
CA TRP A 119 9.35 12.99 1.94
C TRP A 119 9.16 11.47 2.02
N ALA A 120 8.23 11.02 2.86
CA ALA A 120 7.95 9.64 3.17
C ALA A 120 6.45 9.42 3.32
N LEU A 121 6.03 8.15 3.35
CA LEU A 121 4.70 7.81 3.80
C LEU A 121 4.59 8.00 5.32
N PRO A 122 3.38 8.30 5.83
CA PRO A 122 3.07 8.14 7.26
C PRO A 122 3.33 6.68 7.69
N GLY A 123 3.87 6.48 8.90
CA GLY A 123 4.27 5.16 9.37
C GLY A 123 5.32 5.12 10.48
N GLY A 124 5.41 3.97 11.15
CA GLY A 124 6.26 3.76 12.32
C GLY A 124 6.48 2.29 12.67
N PHE A 125 7.17 2.03 13.79
CA PHE A 125 7.52 0.66 14.22
C PHE A 125 6.41 -0.01 15.04
N VAL A 126 6.15 -1.28 14.75
CA VAL A 126 5.21 -2.12 15.50
C VAL A 126 5.75 -2.36 16.91
N ARG A 127 4.96 -1.98 17.92
CA ARG A 127 5.32 -2.10 19.35
C ARG A 127 5.07 -3.54 19.86
N PRO A 128 5.75 -4.02 20.93
CA PRO A 128 5.69 -5.44 21.33
C PRO A 128 4.32 -6.01 21.73
N ASN A 129 3.29 -5.17 21.90
CA ASN A 129 1.95 -5.55 22.34
C ASN A 129 0.84 -5.10 21.35
N GLU A 130 1.18 -4.88 20.08
CA GLU A 130 0.21 -4.51 19.03
C GLU A 130 0.44 -5.33 17.73
N THR A 131 -0.62 -5.56 16.94
CA THR A 131 -0.47 -6.11 15.57
C THR A 131 0.00 -5.04 14.60
N ALA A 132 0.44 -5.43 13.40
CA ALA A 132 0.76 -4.46 12.34
C ALA A 132 -0.46 -3.59 11.95
N ASP A 133 -1.67 -4.12 12.05
CA ASP A 133 -2.92 -3.40 11.76
C ASP A 133 -3.26 -2.40 12.87
N GLN A 134 -2.99 -2.77 14.13
CA GLN A 134 -3.11 -1.89 15.27
C GLN A 134 -2.04 -0.79 15.24
N ALA A 135 -0.81 -1.10 14.83
CA ALA A 135 0.22 -0.12 14.56
C ALA A 135 -0.22 0.86 13.47
N ALA A 136 -0.66 0.38 12.30
CA ALA A 136 -1.15 1.25 11.21
C ALA A 136 -2.34 2.12 11.65
N ALA A 137 -3.34 1.56 12.34
CA ALA A 137 -4.47 2.34 12.88
C ALA A 137 -4.04 3.37 13.94
N ARG A 138 -2.93 3.11 14.64
CA ARG A 138 -2.34 4.01 15.62
C ARG A 138 -1.53 5.14 14.95
N GLU A 139 -0.59 4.82 14.05
CA GLU A 139 0.19 5.84 13.32
C GLU A 139 -0.74 6.78 12.53
N LEU A 140 -1.78 6.23 11.88
CA LEU A 140 -2.84 7.02 11.23
C LEU A 140 -3.40 8.10 12.14
N ARG A 141 -3.75 7.72 13.37
CA ARG A 141 -4.41 8.60 14.34
C ARG A 141 -3.42 9.56 15.00
N GLU A 142 -2.18 9.14 15.21
CA GLU A 142 -1.09 9.99 15.70
C GLU A 142 -0.76 11.09 14.66
N GLU A 143 -0.69 10.77 13.36
CA GLU A 143 -0.31 11.72 12.31
C GLU A 143 -1.47 12.55 11.71
N THR A 144 -2.66 11.97 11.52
CA THR A 144 -3.79 12.67 10.87
C THR A 144 -4.88 13.15 11.84
N GLY A 145 -4.92 12.59 13.05
CA GLY A 145 -6.05 12.78 13.97
C GLY A 145 -7.36 12.11 13.54
N VAL A 146 -7.38 11.38 12.42
CA VAL A 146 -8.56 10.66 11.92
C VAL A 146 -8.62 9.25 12.51
N ASP A 147 -9.85 8.76 12.76
CA ASP A 147 -10.17 7.43 13.26
C ASP A 147 -11.26 6.82 12.35
N ARG A 148 -11.45 5.49 12.37
CA ARG A 148 -12.51 4.75 11.66
C ARG A 148 -12.53 4.93 10.13
N VAL A 149 -11.35 4.97 9.52
CA VAL A 149 -11.17 5.01 8.06
C VAL A 149 -11.31 3.62 7.44
N TYR A 150 -11.40 3.55 6.12
CA TYR A 150 -11.09 2.30 5.41
C TYR A 150 -9.58 2.04 5.46
N LEU A 151 -9.17 0.83 5.84
CA LEU A 151 -7.78 0.39 5.91
C LEU A 151 -7.66 -1.04 5.35
N GLU A 152 -6.76 -1.24 4.39
CA GLU A 152 -6.46 -2.54 3.76
C GLU A 152 -4.96 -2.82 3.82
N GLN A 153 -4.53 -4.02 4.23
CA GLN A 153 -3.12 -4.42 4.08
C GLN A 153 -2.80 -4.60 2.58
N LEU A 154 -1.83 -3.83 2.09
CA LEU A 154 -1.45 -3.82 0.69
C LEU A 154 -0.51 -4.99 0.37
N HIS A 155 0.62 -5.07 1.07
CA HIS A 155 1.70 -6.04 0.91
C HIS A 155 2.73 -5.90 2.04
N THR A 156 3.63 -6.88 2.22
CA THR A 156 4.78 -6.76 3.13
C THR A 156 6.07 -6.57 2.32
N PHE A 157 6.71 -5.42 2.46
CA PHE A 157 7.95 -5.07 1.80
C PHE A 157 9.15 -5.53 2.65
N SER A 158 9.94 -6.44 2.09
CA SER A 158 11.03 -7.16 2.78
C SER A 158 12.35 -7.20 2.01
N ASP A 159 12.51 -6.34 0.99
CA ASP A 159 13.73 -6.20 0.20
C ASP A 159 14.95 -5.98 1.11
N VAL A 160 15.99 -6.80 0.94
CA VAL A 160 17.22 -6.71 1.74
C VAL A 160 17.89 -5.35 1.49
N GLY A 161 18.08 -4.59 2.55
CA GLY A 161 18.65 -3.23 2.48
C GLY A 161 17.65 -2.13 2.12
N ARG A 162 16.33 -2.38 2.11
CA ARG A 162 15.30 -1.31 1.92
C ARG A 162 15.40 -0.18 2.95
N ASP A 163 15.91 -0.49 4.13
CA ASP A 163 16.30 0.47 5.17
C ASP A 163 17.81 0.34 5.40
N PRO A 164 18.60 1.43 5.32
CA PRO A 164 20.04 1.38 5.53
C PRO A 164 20.46 1.22 7.00
N ARG A 165 19.52 1.19 7.97
CA ARG A 165 19.83 1.04 9.40
C ARG A 165 20.10 -0.40 9.82
N THR A 166 19.28 -1.35 9.36
CA THR A 166 19.29 -2.76 9.77
C THR A 166 18.31 -3.55 8.88
N TRP A 167 18.11 -4.85 9.15
CA TRP A 167 17.03 -5.63 8.57
C TRP A 167 15.66 -5.10 9.05
N VAL A 168 14.95 -4.38 8.17
CA VAL A 168 13.61 -3.83 8.44
C VAL A 168 12.61 -4.34 7.40
N MET A 169 11.55 -5.01 7.86
CA MET A 169 10.37 -5.32 7.05
C MET A 169 9.27 -4.29 7.32
N SER A 170 8.46 -3.97 6.32
CA SER A 170 7.29 -3.10 6.48
C SER A 170 6.02 -3.77 5.99
N CYS A 171 5.00 -3.83 6.83
CA CYS A 171 3.64 -4.13 6.40
C CYS A 171 3.02 -2.84 5.86
N ALA A 172 2.94 -2.71 4.54
CA ALA A 172 2.35 -1.55 3.90
C ALA A 172 0.82 -1.65 3.89
N TYR A 173 0.13 -0.56 4.20
CA TYR A 173 -1.32 -0.44 4.17
C TYR A 173 -1.79 0.63 3.17
N MET A 174 -3.04 0.54 2.74
CA MET A 174 -3.75 1.55 1.98
C MET A 174 -4.94 2.07 2.79
N ALA A 175 -5.03 3.38 2.98
CA ALA A 175 -6.13 4.02 3.69
C ALA A 175 -6.91 4.99 2.79
N LEU A 176 -8.23 5.12 2.99
CA LEU A 176 -9.08 6.04 2.23
C LEU A 176 -9.82 7.00 3.17
N VAL A 177 -9.63 8.31 2.98
CA VAL A 177 -10.25 9.37 3.79
C VAL A 177 -11.03 10.39 2.97
N ASP A 178 -12.20 10.76 3.48
CA ASP A 178 -13.00 11.89 3.00
C ASP A 178 -12.20 13.20 3.11
N SER A 179 -12.29 14.00 2.05
CA SER A 179 -11.84 15.40 1.89
C SER A 179 -12.24 16.39 3.00
N ARG A 180 -12.99 15.99 4.04
CA ARG A 180 -13.25 16.78 5.25
C ARG A 180 -12.38 16.39 6.45
N GLY A 181 -11.63 15.29 6.35
CA GLY A 181 -10.60 14.88 7.30
C GLY A 181 -9.21 15.46 6.99
N LEU A 182 -9.14 16.54 6.20
CA LEU A 182 -7.88 17.16 5.76
C LEU A 182 -7.29 18.13 6.80
N ASP A 183 -7.98 18.35 7.92
CA ASP A 183 -7.49 19.00 9.15
C ASP A 183 -6.35 18.15 9.79
N VAL A 184 -5.25 17.96 9.04
CA VAL A 184 -3.99 17.39 9.53
C VAL A 184 -3.55 18.23 10.71
N ARG A 185 -3.57 17.62 11.90
CA ARG A 185 -3.45 18.39 13.14
C ARG A 185 -2.02 18.88 13.31
N ALA A 186 -1.84 20.17 13.10
CA ALA A 186 -0.71 20.95 13.56
C ALA A 186 -0.51 20.80 15.09
N GLY A 187 0.24 19.78 15.48
CA GLY A 187 1.24 19.92 16.54
C GLY A 187 2.46 20.68 16.01
N ASP A 188 3.60 20.58 16.70
CA ASP A 188 4.85 21.25 16.30
C ASP A 188 5.42 20.75 14.95
N ASP A 189 4.85 19.68 14.39
CA ASP A 189 5.20 19.06 13.10
C ASP A 189 4.38 19.57 11.90
N ALA A 190 3.62 20.67 12.03
CA ALA A 190 2.78 21.22 10.95
C ALA A 190 3.53 21.43 9.61
N ASP A 191 4.77 21.93 9.67
CA ASP A 191 5.64 22.15 8.51
C ASP A 191 6.22 20.85 7.90
N ARG A 192 5.77 19.68 8.39
CA ARG A 192 6.28 18.36 8.01
C ARG A 192 5.21 17.42 7.45
N ALA A 193 3.95 17.83 7.27
CA ALA A 193 2.92 16.97 6.67
C ALA A 193 2.16 17.72 5.56
N ALA A 194 2.00 17.09 4.39
CA ALA A 194 1.33 17.73 3.25
C ALA A 194 0.63 16.75 2.31
N TRP A 195 -0.44 17.22 1.67
CA TRP A 195 -1.17 16.51 0.63
C TRP A 195 -0.62 16.84 -0.76
N PHE A 196 -0.22 15.82 -1.51
CA PHE A 196 0.33 15.95 -2.87
C PHE A 196 -0.66 15.42 -3.90
N GLU A 197 -0.94 16.15 -5.00
CA GLU A 197 -1.65 15.60 -6.17
C GLU A 197 -0.82 14.49 -6.81
N LEU A 198 -1.44 13.32 -7.00
CA LEU A 198 -0.81 12.12 -7.50
C LEU A 198 -1.15 11.90 -8.97
N THR A 199 -0.13 12.00 -9.82
CA THR A 199 -0.16 11.52 -11.21
C THR A 199 0.64 10.23 -11.33
N TYR A 200 0.06 9.17 -11.88
CA TYR A 200 0.73 7.89 -12.14
C TYR A 200 0.42 7.41 -13.56
N ARG A 201 1.40 7.54 -14.47
CA ARG A 201 1.23 7.39 -15.93
C ARG A 201 2.22 6.40 -16.53
N LEU A 202 1.76 5.59 -17.48
CA LEU A 202 2.60 4.65 -18.22
C LEU A 202 3.48 5.40 -19.21
N GLN A 203 4.79 5.33 -19.03
CA GLN A 203 5.80 5.89 -19.94
C GLN A 203 6.28 4.88 -20.99
N GLY A 204 6.08 3.57 -20.76
CA GLY A 204 6.26 2.54 -21.78
C GLY A 204 5.97 1.12 -21.28
N ASP A 205 5.62 0.21 -22.19
CA ASP A 205 5.56 -1.23 -21.94
C ASP A 205 6.45 -2.03 -22.91
N SER A 206 6.93 -3.19 -22.46
CA SER A 206 7.74 -4.10 -23.26
C SER A 206 7.43 -5.55 -22.92
N ARG A 207 7.58 -6.45 -23.90
CA ARG A 207 7.31 -7.89 -23.74
C ARG A 207 8.42 -8.73 -24.32
N GLU A 208 9.05 -9.53 -23.47
CA GLU A 208 10.11 -10.46 -23.82
C GLU A 208 9.57 -11.89 -23.78
N ARG A 209 9.86 -12.70 -24.81
CA ARG A 209 9.51 -14.13 -24.82
C ARG A 209 10.67 -14.95 -24.28
N LEU A 210 10.42 -15.69 -23.21
CA LEU A 210 11.32 -16.70 -22.67
C LEU A 210 11.01 -18.06 -23.32
N GLY A 211 11.94 -19.02 -23.25
CA GLY A 211 11.77 -20.38 -23.81
C GLY A 211 10.61 -21.20 -23.23
N GLY A 212 9.97 -20.71 -22.16
CA GLY A 212 8.78 -21.31 -21.54
C GLY A 212 7.88 -20.28 -20.83
N GLY A 213 7.83 -19.03 -21.34
CA GLY A 213 7.09 -17.95 -20.69
C GLY A 213 7.18 -16.59 -21.38
N VAL A 214 6.67 -15.56 -20.69
CA VAL A 214 6.72 -14.15 -21.10
C VAL A 214 7.05 -13.26 -19.90
N VAL A 215 7.90 -12.27 -20.10
CA VAL A 215 8.07 -11.14 -19.18
C VAL A 215 7.35 -9.95 -19.77
N HIS A 216 6.53 -9.27 -18.97
CA HIS A 216 5.86 -8.03 -19.33
C HIS A 216 6.31 -6.94 -18.36
N THR A 217 7.16 -6.03 -18.83
CA THR A 217 7.66 -4.91 -18.05
C THR A 217 6.88 -3.66 -18.42
N ARG A 218 6.51 -2.87 -17.42
CA ARG A 218 5.86 -1.56 -17.58
C ARG A 218 6.60 -0.53 -16.74
N ARG A 219 6.95 0.59 -17.36
CA ARG A 219 7.65 1.72 -16.74
C ARG A 219 6.67 2.86 -16.56
N TYR A 220 6.48 3.29 -15.32
CA TYR A 220 5.53 4.33 -14.94
C TYR A 220 6.26 5.53 -14.33
N GLU A 221 5.82 6.73 -14.69
CA GLU A 221 6.15 7.96 -13.96
C GLU A 221 5.13 8.14 -12.83
N LEU A 222 5.63 8.25 -11.60
CA LEU A 222 4.94 8.79 -10.45
C LEU A 222 5.38 10.25 -10.28
N ARG A 223 4.43 11.18 -10.27
CA ARG A 223 4.65 12.60 -9.94
C ARG A 223 3.72 12.99 -8.81
N LEU A 224 4.29 13.65 -7.80
CA LEU A 224 3.60 14.11 -6.61
C LEU A 224 3.87 15.61 -6.47
N THR A 225 2.84 16.45 -6.53
CA THR A 225 2.97 17.92 -6.45
C THR A 225 2.21 18.46 -5.26
N SER A 226 2.88 19.19 -4.35
CA SER A 226 2.23 19.83 -3.21
C SER A 226 1.44 21.08 -3.63
N PHE A 227 0.43 21.42 -2.83
CA PHE A 227 -0.26 22.70 -2.92
C PHE A 227 0.33 23.67 -1.91
N GLY A 228 0.64 24.90 -2.33
CA GLY A 228 1.14 25.94 -1.43
C GLY A 228 0.13 26.26 -0.32
N ALA A 229 0.60 26.25 0.93
CA ALA A 229 -0.24 26.36 2.14
C ALA A 229 -1.07 27.67 2.22
N GLY A 230 -0.72 28.70 1.43
CA GLY A 230 -1.46 29.95 1.33
C GLY A 230 -2.86 29.84 0.71
N SER A 231 -3.19 28.75 0.00
CA SER A 231 -4.45 28.59 -0.75
C SER A 231 -5.67 28.08 0.05
N GLY A 232 -5.62 28.23 1.38
CA GLY A 232 -6.81 28.73 2.10
C GLY A 232 -7.56 27.79 3.03
N GLU A 233 -6.89 26.94 3.80
CA GLU A 233 -7.53 26.23 4.94
C GLU A 233 -7.17 26.87 6.31
N ALA A 234 -6.09 27.66 6.38
CA ALA A 234 -5.65 28.33 7.61
C ALA A 234 -6.40 29.64 7.97
N GLU A 235 -7.05 30.30 7.00
CA GLU A 235 -7.59 31.67 7.20
C GLU A 235 -8.78 31.76 8.17
N ALA A 236 -9.50 30.67 8.40
CA ALA A 236 -10.71 30.63 9.24
C ALA A 236 -10.48 30.94 10.75
N ARG A 237 -9.25 31.28 11.16
CA ARG A 237 -8.87 31.59 12.55
C ARG A 237 -8.13 32.92 12.75
N ARG A 238 -7.80 33.69 11.70
CA ARG A 238 -7.17 35.01 11.88
C ARG A 238 -8.24 36.07 12.17
N GLY A 239 -8.40 36.39 13.45
CA GLY A 239 -9.25 37.51 13.90
C GLY A 239 -8.76 38.85 13.36
N ASN A 240 -9.69 39.79 13.19
CA ASN A 240 -9.46 41.07 12.51
C ASN A 240 -8.47 41.97 13.28
N GLY A 241 -7.20 41.96 12.88
CA GLY A 241 -6.14 42.80 13.44
C GLY A 241 -5.20 43.25 12.33
N ALA A 242 -5.22 44.56 12.05
CA ALA A 242 -4.45 45.15 10.97
C ALA A 242 -3.15 45.80 11.48
N ASP A 243 -2.01 45.29 11.02
CA ASP A 243 -0.87 46.12 10.61
C ASP A 243 -0.12 45.40 9.46
N GLY A 244 0.64 46.15 8.66
CA GLY A 244 1.08 45.71 7.34
C GLY A 244 2.54 45.26 7.21
N THR A 245 2.73 44.00 6.80
CA THR A 245 3.93 43.57 6.04
C THR A 245 3.50 42.56 4.97
N GLU A 246 3.52 42.95 3.70
CA GLU A 246 3.30 42.04 2.57
C GLU A 246 4.57 41.22 2.28
N SER A 247 4.79 40.16 3.06
CA SER A 247 5.73 39.09 2.70
C SER A 247 5.05 38.14 1.72
N THR A 248 5.25 38.37 0.42
CA THR A 248 4.79 37.46 -0.65
C THR A 248 5.67 36.22 -0.73
N ASP A 249 5.66 35.42 0.33
CA ASP A 249 6.22 34.08 0.34
C ASP A 249 5.28 33.14 -0.43
N GLU A 250 5.26 33.27 -1.76
CA GLU A 250 4.75 32.22 -2.65
C GLU A 250 5.67 31.01 -2.52
N ALA A 251 5.44 30.21 -1.48
CA ALA A 251 6.22 29.01 -1.21
C ALA A 251 6.12 28.04 -2.39
N ASP A 252 7.25 27.84 -3.08
CA ASP A 252 7.36 27.02 -4.28
C ASP A 252 6.67 25.65 -4.10
N ALA A 253 5.85 25.27 -5.09
CA ALA A 253 5.18 23.97 -5.09
C ALA A 253 6.22 22.85 -5.14
N ILE A 254 6.17 21.95 -4.16
CA ILE A 254 7.13 20.86 -4.03
C ILE A 254 6.73 19.78 -5.03
N GLU A 255 7.53 19.60 -6.08
CA GLU A 255 7.43 18.42 -6.95
C GLU A 255 8.38 17.32 -6.48
N LEU A 256 7.86 16.10 -6.43
CA LEU A 256 8.62 14.86 -6.23
C LEU A 256 8.33 13.95 -7.43
N THR A 257 9.33 13.22 -7.91
CA THR A 257 9.16 12.31 -9.04
C THR A 257 9.84 10.97 -8.78
N ALA A 258 9.27 9.89 -9.30
CA ALA A 258 9.93 8.60 -9.32
C ALA A 258 9.52 7.81 -10.57
N ILE A 259 10.45 7.02 -11.10
CA ILE A 259 10.16 6.09 -12.18
C ILE A 259 10.13 4.68 -11.61
N VAL A 260 8.95 4.07 -11.62
CA VAL A 260 8.70 2.73 -11.07
C VAL A 260 8.48 1.75 -12.21
N GLU A 261 9.23 0.66 -12.21
CA GLU A 261 9.10 -0.44 -13.14
C GLU A 261 8.38 -1.61 -12.47
N ARG A 262 7.26 -2.04 -13.07
CA ARG A 262 6.54 -3.26 -12.69
C ARG A 262 6.88 -4.36 -13.70
N ARG A 263 7.47 -5.46 -13.22
CA ARG A 263 7.86 -6.64 -14.00
C ARG A 263 6.96 -7.81 -13.65
N LEU A 264 6.07 -8.16 -14.58
CA LEU A 264 5.19 -9.33 -14.46
C LEU A 264 5.77 -10.49 -15.29
N THR A 265 6.41 -11.45 -14.62
CA THR A 265 6.90 -12.69 -15.25
C THR A 265 5.81 -13.75 -15.20
N ARG A 266 5.61 -14.49 -16.30
CA ARG A 266 4.68 -15.63 -16.37
C ARG A 266 5.33 -16.79 -17.11
N THR A 267 5.34 -17.97 -16.49
CA THR A 267 5.80 -19.23 -17.08
C THR A 267 4.68 -20.26 -17.08
N ASN A 268 4.92 -21.45 -17.63
CA ASN A 268 3.92 -22.53 -17.66
C ASN A 268 3.49 -23.06 -16.28
N GLY A 269 4.13 -22.66 -15.18
CA GLY A 269 3.79 -23.11 -13.82
C GLY A 269 3.95 -22.08 -12.70
N ALA A 270 4.36 -20.84 -12.99
CA ALA A 270 4.53 -19.80 -11.99
C ALA A 270 4.34 -18.37 -12.56
N SER A 271 4.09 -17.41 -11.68
CA SER A 271 4.11 -15.99 -12.01
C SER A 271 4.67 -15.15 -10.87
N THR A 272 5.55 -14.20 -11.19
CA THR A 272 6.07 -13.19 -10.25
C THR A 272 5.64 -11.79 -10.71
N ASP A 273 5.44 -10.90 -9.76
CA ASP A 273 5.01 -9.51 -10.00
C ASP A 273 5.84 -8.59 -9.12
N GLU A 274 6.86 -7.98 -9.70
CA GLU A 274 7.96 -7.31 -9.00
C GLU A 274 7.93 -5.79 -9.27
N TYR A 275 8.13 -4.98 -8.23
CA TYR A 275 8.22 -3.51 -8.35
C TYR A 275 9.66 -3.06 -8.09
N ARG A 276 10.23 -2.28 -9.00
CA ARG A 276 11.58 -1.71 -8.92
C ARG A 276 11.52 -0.19 -9.05
N ILE A 277 12.28 0.51 -8.21
CA ILE A 277 12.59 1.93 -8.45
C ILE A 277 13.73 1.98 -9.46
N ALA A 278 13.51 2.67 -10.56
CA ALA A 278 14.52 2.91 -11.60
C ALA A 278 15.09 4.34 -11.55
N ASP A 279 14.34 5.28 -10.97
CA ASP A 279 14.75 6.65 -10.65
C ASP A 279 13.84 7.20 -9.53
N ASN A 280 14.34 8.12 -8.70
CA ASN A 280 13.61 8.62 -7.51
C ASN A 280 14.21 9.93 -6.98
N ASP A 281 13.45 11.01 -7.10
CA ASP A 281 13.74 12.32 -6.51
C ASP A 281 12.78 12.62 -5.35
N GLY A 282 13.34 13.10 -4.24
CA GLY A 282 12.61 13.58 -3.06
C GLY A 282 11.97 12.53 -2.13
N LEU A 283 11.61 11.32 -2.59
CA LEU A 283 11.02 10.26 -1.76
C LEU A 283 12.06 9.40 -1.02
N ALA A 284 11.71 8.95 0.19
CA ALA A 284 12.55 8.10 1.05
C ALA A 284 12.33 6.59 0.84
N PHE A 285 13.34 5.78 1.22
CA PHE A 285 13.31 4.31 1.23
C PHE A 285 12.84 3.73 -0.13
N ASP A 286 11.91 2.76 -0.09
CA ASP A 286 11.25 2.16 -1.24
C ASP A 286 9.80 2.68 -1.46
N HIS A 287 9.45 3.82 -0.85
CA HIS A 287 8.05 4.29 -0.76
C HIS A 287 7.40 4.59 -2.11
N ALA A 288 8.16 4.93 -3.15
CA ALA A 288 7.65 5.02 -4.52
C ALA A 288 7.05 3.68 -5.01
N LYS A 289 7.59 2.52 -4.59
CA LYS A 289 6.98 1.20 -4.88
C LYS A 289 5.64 1.03 -4.18
N MET A 290 5.57 1.42 -2.90
CA MET A 290 4.35 1.32 -2.09
C MET A 290 3.23 2.17 -2.71
N ILE A 291 3.52 3.43 -3.06
CA ILE A 291 2.57 4.33 -3.71
C ILE A 291 2.12 3.76 -5.07
N ALA A 292 3.05 3.29 -5.90
CA ALA A 292 2.76 2.67 -7.21
C ALA A 292 1.84 1.43 -7.08
N MET A 293 2.15 0.53 -6.15
CA MET A 293 1.33 -0.65 -5.89
C MET A 293 -0.05 -0.28 -5.33
N ALA A 294 -0.13 0.75 -4.48
CA ALA A 294 -1.38 1.25 -3.91
C ALA A 294 -2.28 1.90 -4.95
N ILE A 295 -1.76 2.72 -5.89
CA ILE A 295 -2.59 3.30 -6.95
C ILE A 295 -3.05 2.24 -7.96
N GLU A 296 -2.23 1.23 -8.27
CA GLU A 296 -2.69 0.10 -9.10
C GLU A 296 -3.73 -0.79 -8.38
N ARG A 297 -3.60 -1.01 -7.07
CA ARG A 297 -4.63 -1.67 -6.23
C ARG A 297 -5.92 -0.85 -6.21
N LEU A 298 -5.85 0.44 -5.92
CA LEU A 298 -7.01 1.33 -5.85
C LEU A 298 -7.76 1.39 -7.18
N ARG A 299 -7.05 1.60 -8.30
CA ARG A 299 -7.65 1.60 -9.64
C ARG A 299 -8.33 0.27 -9.96
N MET A 300 -7.67 -0.86 -9.68
CA MET A 300 -8.24 -2.20 -9.89
C MET A 300 -9.51 -2.43 -9.05
N ARG A 301 -9.47 -2.08 -7.76
CA ARG A 301 -10.59 -2.29 -6.84
C ARG A 301 -11.74 -1.35 -7.15
N VAL A 302 -11.51 -0.06 -7.42
CA VAL A 302 -12.57 0.91 -7.75
C VAL A 302 -13.30 0.57 -9.06
N GLU A 303 -12.68 -0.12 -10.02
CA GLU A 303 -13.42 -0.63 -11.19
C GLU A 303 -14.46 -1.71 -10.84
N ARG A 304 -14.24 -2.49 -9.78
CA ARG A 304 -15.05 -3.67 -9.40
C ARG A 304 -15.94 -3.46 -8.19
N ASP A 305 -15.42 -2.74 -7.21
CA ASP A 305 -15.90 -2.62 -5.85
C ASP A 305 -16.36 -1.18 -5.54
N GLU A 306 -16.82 -0.99 -4.31
CA GLU A 306 -17.42 0.25 -3.83
C GLU A 306 -16.45 1.22 -3.15
N LEU A 307 -15.13 0.94 -3.17
CA LEU A 307 -14.13 1.67 -2.36
C LEU A 307 -14.17 3.19 -2.49
N ALA A 308 -14.55 3.71 -3.66
CA ALA A 308 -14.71 5.15 -3.89
C ALA A 308 -15.72 5.81 -2.92
N LEU A 309 -16.68 5.07 -2.35
CA LEU A 309 -17.60 5.58 -1.34
C LEU A 309 -16.89 6.02 -0.05
N HIS A 310 -15.76 5.39 0.34
CA HIS A 310 -15.01 5.79 1.54
C HIS A 310 -14.40 7.19 1.44
N LEU A 311 -14.07 7.61 0.21
CA LEU A 311 -13.57 8.95 -0.11
C LEU A 311 -14.70 10.00 -0.17
N MET A 312 -15.97 9.58 -0.04
CA MET A 312 -17.12 10.47 -0.02
C MET A 312 -17.57 10.84 1.39
N PRO A 313 -18.08 12.07 1.59
CA PRO A 313 -18.81 12.45 2.80
C PRO A 313 -20.11 11.65 2.98
N GLU A 314 -20.77 11.80 4.13
CA GLU A 314 -22.05 11.12 4.42
C GLU A 314 -23.17 11.47 3.41
N ARG A 315 -23.10 12.67 2.81
CA ARG A 315 -24.07 13.19 1.82
C ARG A 315 -23.35 13.80 0.63
N PHE A 316 -23.66 13.32 -0.57
CA PHE A 316 -23.00 13.75 -1.82
C PHE A 316 -23.93 13.69 -3.04
N THR A 317 -23.59 14.39 -4.11
CA THR A 317 -24.25 14.23 -5.41
C THR A 317 -23.59 13.12 -6.24
N LEU A 318 -24.36 12.48 -7.12
CA LEU A 318 -23.80 11.54 -8.11
C LEU A 318 -22.74 12.18 -9.03
N THR A 319 -22.75 13.51 -9.20
CA THR A 319 -21.69 14.21 -9.95
C THR A 319 -20.38 14.22 -9.18
N GLN A 320 -20.40 14.51 -7.86
CA GLN A 320 -19.20 14.44 -7.02
C GLN A 320 -18.65 13.02 -6.93
N LEU A 321 -19.52 12.00 -6.83
CA LEU A 321 -19.09 10.60 -6.88
C LEU A 321 -18.45 10.28 -8.24
N GLN A 322 -19.04 10.73 -9.36
CA GLN A 322 -18.44 10.55 -10.69
C GLN A 322 -17.03 11.16 -10.75
N GLN A 323 -16.85 12.40 -10.27
CA GLN A 323 -15.55 13.07 -10.22
C GLN A 323 -14.51 12.32 -9.36
N VAL A 324 -14.93 11.62 -8.30
CA VAL A 324 -14.03 10.78 -7.49
C VAL A 324 -13.58 9.53 -8.25
N TYR A 325 -14.49 8.86 -8.96
CA TYR A 325 -14.10 7.77 -9.87
C TYR A 325 -13.18 8.25 -11.00
N GLU A 326 -13.46 9.41 -11.59
CA GLU A 326 -12.67 10.00 -12.68
C GLU A 326 -11.24 10.38 -12.23
N ALA A 327 -11.11 10.98 -11.04
CA ALA A 327 -9.82 11.33 -10.45
C ALA A 327 -8.95 10.10 -10.11
N ILE A 328 -9.56 9.01 -9.62
CA ILE A 328 -8.85 7.76 -9.33
C ILE A 328 -8.39 7.08 -10.62
N LEU A 329 -9.26 7.02 -11.64
CA LEU A 329 -9.03 6.29 -12.88
C LEU A 329 -8.24 7.08 -13.95
N ASP A 330 -7.96 8.37 -13.73
CA ASP A 330 -7.30 9.31 -14.66
C ASP A 330 -7.97 9.31 -16.06
N ARG A 331 -9.31 9.28 -16.08
CA ARG A 331 -10.14 9.32 -17.30
C ARG A 331 -11.56 9.81 -17.02
N GLU A 332 -12.19 10.49 -17.98
CA GLU A 332 -13.61 10.84 -17.93
C GLU A 332 -14.52 9.61 -18.02
N LEU A 333 -15.73 9.69 -17.45
CA LEU A 333 -16.74 8.64 -17.48
C LEU A 333 -18.05 9.09 -18.14
N LEU A 334 -18.63 8.21 -18.95
CA LEU A 334 -19.94 8.45 -19.57
C LEU A 334 -21.03 8.48 -18.49
N LYS A 335 -21.51 9.68 -18.15
CA LYS A 335 -22.52 9.99 -17.12
C LYS A 335 -23.72 9.03 -17.07
N ALA A 336 -24.21 8.57 -18.23
CA ALA A 336 -25.32 7.62 -18.32
C ALA A 336 -24.93 6.18 -17.92
N ALA A 337 -23.71 5.74 -18.23
CA ALA A 337 -23.18 4.45 -17.79
C ALA A 337 -22.78 4.50 -16.30
N PHE A 338 -22.12 5.59 -15.88
CA PHE A 338 -21.75 5.81 -14.48
C PHE A 338 -22.97 5.76 -13.55
N ARG A 339 -24.07 6.43 -13.90
CA ARG A 339 -25.33 6.39 -13.13
C ARG A 339 -25.86 4.96 -12.92
N ARG A 340 -25.75 4.07 -13.92
CA ARG A 340 -26.16 2.67 -13.78
C ARG A 340 -25.21 1.86 -12.90
N LYS A 341 -23.90 2.15 -12.90
CA LYS A 341 -22.96 1.53 -11.95
C LYS A 341 -23.23 2.00 -10.52
N ALA A 342 -23.51 3.29 -10.33
CA ALA A 342 -23.67 3.87 -9.00
C ALA A 342 -25.03 3.55 -8.34
N GLU A 343 -26.09 3.28 -9.11
CA GLU A 343 -27.46 3.10 -8.58
C GLU A 343 -27.62 2.08 -7.44
N PRO A 344 -27.05 0.85 -7.47
CA PRO A 344 -27.15 -0.07 -6.33
C PRO A 344 -26.37 0.39 -5.08
N LEU A 345 -25.33 1.21 -5.25
CA LEU A 345 -24.38 1.54 -4.19
C LEU A 345 -24.87 2.68 -3.28
N VAL A 346 -25.98 3.34 -3.64
CA VAL A 346 -26.38 4.64 -3.08
C VAL A 346 -27.89 4.82 -2.89
N GLU A 347 -28.26 5.26 -1.70
CA GLU A 347 -29.64 5.66 -1.39
C GLU A 347 -29.91 7.11 -1.81
N LYS A 348 -31.09 7.33 -2.40
CA LYS A 348 -31.63 8.67 -2.69
C LYS A 348 -32.12 9.30 -1.39
N THR A 349 -31.61 10.48 -1.02
CA THR A 349 -32.20 11.29 0.07
C THR A 349 -33.23 12.27 -0.49
N ASP A 350 -34.04 12.89 0.36
CA ASP A 350 -34.91 14.01 -0.01
C ASP A 350 -34.22 15.38 0.03
N GLU A 351 -32.92 15.40 0.31
CA GLU A 351 -32.11 16.60 0.41
C GLU A 351 -31.48 16.97 -0.93
N TYR A 352 -31.10 18.24 -1.07
CA TYR A 352 -30.51 18.80 -2.28
C TYR A 352 -29.38 19.77 -1.90
N THR A 353 -28.43 19.96 -2.81
CA THR A 353 -27.42 21.01 -2.69
C THR A 353 -28.07 22.39 -2.55
N GLU A 354 -27.52 23.24 -1.67
CA GLU A 354 -27.93 24.63 -1.53
C GLU A 354 -27.76 25.44 -2.84
N HIS A 355 -28.40 26.61 -2.92
CA HIS A 355 -28.57 27.37 -4.17
C HIS A 355 -27.29 28.14 -4.60
N ALA A 356 -26.25 27.42 -4.97
CA ALA A 356 -25.01 27.95 -5.59
C ALA A 356 -25.20 28.39 -7.05
N GLY A 357 -26.26 29.17 -7.36
CA GLY A 357 -26.53 29.72 -8.68
C GLY A 357 -26.98 28.72 -9.77
N HIS A 358 -27.13 27.43 -9.43
CA HIS A 358 -27.57 26.36 -10.34
C HIS A 358 -28.80 25.63 -9.83
N ARG A 359 -29.45 24.84 -10.70
CA ARG A 359 -30.56 23.95 -10.31
C ARG A 359 -30.08 22.97 -9.22
N PRO A 360 -30.74 22.90 -8.04
CA PRO A 360 -30.33 22.02 -6.96
C PRO A 360 -30.20 20.55 -7.40
N SER A 361 -29.08 19.94 -7.01
CA SER A 361 -28.81 18.52 -7.26
C SER A 361 -29.17 17.70 -6.03
N ARG A 362 -29.93 16.61 -6.21
CA ARG A 362 -30.30 15.70 -5.13
C ARG A 362 -29.06 15.08 -4.48
N LEU A 363 -29.07 15.01 -3.15
CA LEU A 363 -28.05 14.35 -2.35
C LEU A 363 -28.37 12.86 -2.17
N TYR A 364 -27.32 12.08 -2.03
CA TYR A 364 -27.30 10.64 -1.88
C TYR A 364 -26.40 10.28 -0.70
N ARG A 365 -26.62 9.10 -0.12
CA ARG A 365 -25.75 8.49 0.89
C ARG A 365 -25.36 7.07 0.44
N ARG A 366 -24.36 6.45 1.09
CA ARG A 366 -24.02 5.03 0.87
C ARG A 366 -25.24 4.15 1.19
N SER A 367 -25.43 3.05 0.46
CA SER A 367 -26.50 2.07 0.74
C SER A 367 -26.34 1.47 2.14
N ARG A 368 -27.43 1.35 2.90
CA ARG A 368 -27.43 0.65 4.21
C ARG A 368 -27.57 -0.86 4.07
N GLU A 369 -28.19 -1.35 3.00
CA GLU A 369 -28.44 -2.78 2.79
C GLU A 369 -27.13 -3.53 2.44
N GLU A 370 -26.23 -2.90 1.69
CA GLU A 370 -24.92 -3.47 1.31
C GLU A 370 -23.84 -3.31 2.40
N TRP A 371 -23.99 -2.33 3.32
CA TRP A 371 -22.93 -1.93 4.26
C TRP A 371 -23.25 -2.11 5.75
N GLY A 372 -24.52 -2.09 6.15
CA GLY A 372 -24.92 -1.94 7.56
C GLY A 372 -24.59 -0.55 8.14
N ASP A 373 -24.86 -0.37 9.44
CA ASP A 373 -24.56 0.88 10.18
C ASP A 373 -23.08 0.95 10.62
N TYR A 374 -22.15 1.04 9.66
CA TYR A 374 -20.76 1.42 9.96
C TYR A 374 -20.67 2.91 10.34
N ARG A 375 -20.44 3.18 11.63
CA ARG A 375 -20.22 4.51 12.24
C ARG A 375 -19.22 4.42 13.39
#